data_AF-A0A940U147-F1
#
_entry.id   AF-A0A940U147-F1
#
_cell.length_a   1.000
_cell.length_b   1.000
_cell.length_c   1.000
_cell.angle_alpha   90.00
_cell.angle_beta   90.00
_cell.angle_gamma   90.00
#
_symmetry.space_group_name_H-M   'P 1'
#
loop_
_entity.id
_entity.type
_entity.pdbx_description
1 polymer ?
#
loop_
_entity_poly.entity_id
_entity_poly.type
_entity_poly.pdbx_seq_one_letter_code
_entity_poly.pdbx_strand_id
1 'polypeptide(L)'
;DQDRIQKSIARNIRTLKAPEKIIALEQRRNLFENAFVAFEKSLEVERKNNRIPEWTNEEKAMLYMPGDTPLITPQEIDEFLEQCDLNFIDYSLGMSTEEGLMPFYPTREERGIKMAYFYVKGKKYRQNNLHLIKPLKIKNRHSIQRLYDYRYQKQFIYFLKLLLEFYRAHVQRRGIYYFLILHWNLFLSRMGLEILTPPFRKMISVEDLEGVLRNFLGCRFKIVETELPGAALDIDNERDYETMKIRFRFWREYQNSLINTLQKSRVSLRSAQ
;
A
#
# COMPACT_ATOMS: atom_id res chain seq x y z
N ASP A 1 -4.81 20.39 -12.90
CA ASP A 1 -4.44 19.18 -13.67
C ASP A 1 -5.63 18.31 -14.11
N GLN A 2 -6.86 18.60 -13.66
CA GLN A 2 -8.08 17.84 -14.04
C GLN A 2 -8.30 17.79 -15.56
N ASP A 3 -8.03 18.90 -16.27
CA ASP A 3 -8.09 18.96 -17.74
C ASP A 3 -7.12 17.99 -18.42
N ARG A 4 -5.92 17.77 -17.87
CA ARG A 4 -4.95 16.82 -18.45
C ARG A 4 -5.43 15.39 -18.28
N ILE A 5 -6.00 15.05 -17.13
CA ILE A 5 -6.61 13.74 -16.87
C ILE A 5 -7.80 13.52 -17.81
N GLN A 6 -8.70 14.50 -17.93
CA GLN A 6 -9.85 14.40 -18.84
C GLN A 6 -9.42 14.26 -20.30
N LYS A 7 -8.43 15.03 -20.75
CA LYS A 7 -7.83 14.88 -22.09
C LYS A 7 -7.23 13.49 -22.29
N SER A 8 -6.55 12.95 -21.27
CA SER A 8 -5.99 11.59 -21.32
C SER A 8 -7.08 10.53 -21.44
N ILE A 9 -8.16 10.64 -20.66
CA ILE A 9 -9.33 9.75 -20.74
C ILE A 9 -9.96 9.83 -22.13
N ALA A 10 -10.22 11.05 -22.63
CA ALA A 10 -10.83 11.26 -23.95
C ALA A 10 -9.96 10.66 -25.08
N ARG A 11 -8.64 10.86 -25.02
CA ARG A 11 -7.69 10.29 -25.99
C ARG A 11 -7.68 8.77 -25.99
N ASN A 12 -7.93 8.15 -24.85
CA ASN A 12 -7.89 6.70 -24.66
C ASN A 12 -9.29 6.07 -24.55
N ILE A 13 -10.37 6.78 -24.89
CA ILE A 13 -11.73 6.32 -24.60
C ILE A 13 -12.07 4.97 -25.26
N ARG A 14 -11.47 4.67 -26.42
CA ARG A 14 -11.66 3.42 -27.16
C ARG A 14 -10.99 2.21 -26.50
N THR A 15 -10.01 2.41 -25.63
CA THR A 15 -9.30 1.32 -24.92
C THR A 15 -9.86 1.05 -23.53
N LEU A 16 -10.71 1.94 -23.01
CA LEU A 16 -11.33 1.83 -21.70
C LEU A 16 -12.61 1.00 -21.78
N LYS A 17 -12.77 0.02 -20.87
CA LYS A 17 -13.96 -0.85 -20.82
C LYS A 17 -15.23 -0.13 -20.33
N ALA A 18 -15.07 0.87 -19.48
CA ALA A 18 -16.18 1.60 -18.84
C ALA A 18 -15.79 3.06 -18.55
N PRO A 19 -15.49 3.87 -19.60
CA PRO A 19 -15.05 5.25 -19.43
C PRO A 19 -16.08 6.13 -18.70
N GLU A 20 -17.37 5.82 -18.80
CA GLU A 20 -18.48 6.49 -18.10
C GLU A 20 -18.42 6.36 -16.57
N LYS A 21 -17.70 5.34 -16.06
CA LYS A 21 -17.49 5.14 -14.62
C LYS A 21 -16.30 5.93 -14.08
N ILE A 22 -15.49 6.54 -14.95
CA ILE A 22 -14.32 7.30 -14.55
C ILE A 22 -14.74 8.74 -14.25
N ILE A 23 -14.59 9.14 -13.00
CA ILE A 23 -14.91 10.49 -12.54
C ILE A 23 -13.60 11.18 -12.15
N ALA A 24 -13.21 12.19 -12.93
CA ALA A 24 -12.06 13.03 -12.60
C ALA A 24 -12.46 14.09 -11.56
N LEU A 25 -11.79 14.07 -10.42
CA LEU A 25 -12.00 15.02 -9.33
C LEU A 25 -10.87 16.05 -9.26
N GLU A 26 -11.16 17.21 -8.70
CA GLU A 26 -10.16 18.22 -8.42
C GLU A 26 -9.22 17.73 -7.31
N GLN A 27 -7.91 17.85 -7.55
CA GLN A 27 -6.90 17.53 -6.55
C GLN A 27 -7.00 18.49 -5.35
N ARG A 28 -7.03 17.91 -4.15
CA ARG A 28 -7.00 18.59 -2.86
C ARG A 28 -5.57 18.69 -2.31
N ARG A 29 -5.46 19.30 -1.13
CA ARG A 29 -4.18 19.69 -0.53
C ARG A 29 -3.28 18.51 -0.20
N ASN A 30 -3.87 17.35 0.08
CA ASN A 30 -3.15 16.18 0.53
C ASN A 30 -3.88 14.88 0.18
N LEU A 31 -3.18 13.76 0.36
CA LEU A 31 -3.67 12.42 0.03
C LEU A 31 -4.97 12.08 0.78
N PHE A 32 -5.06 12.43 2.06
CA PHE A 32 -6.24 12.16 2.86
C PHE A 32 -7.47 12.89 2.32
N GLU A 33 -7.35 14.19 2.02
CA GLU A 33 -8.45 14.98 1.44
C GLU A 33 -8.84 14.46 0.06
N ASN A 34 -7.88 14.04 -0.77
CA ASN A 34 -8.17 13.40 -2.07
C ASN A 34 -9.00 12.12 -1.88
N ALA A 35 -8.58 11.26 -0.96
CA ALA A 35 -9.27 10.01 -0.66
C ALA A 35 -10.70 10.25 -0.12
N PHE A 36 -10.88 11.28 0.72
CA PHE A 36 -12.17 11.60 1.32
C PHE A 36 -13.15 12.22 0.32
N VAL A 37 -12.69 13.15 -0.54
CA VAL A 37 -13.54 13.71 -1.60
C VAL A 37 -13.97 12.64 -2.60
N ALA A 38 -13.07 11.70 -2.92
CA ALA A 38 -13.44 10.54 -3.74
C ALA A 38 -14.49 9.64 -3.07
N PHE A 39 -14.38 9.42 -1.75
CA PHE A 39 -15.35 8.69 -0.97
C PHE A 39 -16.73 9.37 -0.98
N GLU A 40 -16.80 10.67 -0.68
CA GLU A 40 -18.05 11.44 -0.70
C GLU A 40 -18.70 11.40 -2.09
N LYS A 41 -17.90 11.56 -3.15
CA LYS A 41 -18.40 11.47 -4.52
C LYS A 41 -18.98 10.09 -4.82
N SER A 42 -18.33 9.03 -4.36
CA SER A 42 -18.81 7.66 -4.56
C SER A 42 -20.19 7.43 -3.92
N LEU A 43 -20.45 8.04 -2.75
CA LEU A 43 -21.76 7.98 -2.07
C LEU A 43 -22.81 8.77 -2.83
N GLU A 44 -22.47 9.95 -3.35
CA GLU A 44 -23.37 10.77 -4.17
C GLU A 44 -23.83 10.00 -5.42
N VAL A 45 -22.90 9.33 -6.10
CA VAL A 45 -23.18 8.56 -7.32
C VAL A 45 -24.09 7.36 -7.04
N GLU A 46 -23.86 6.63 -5.96
CA GLU A 46 -24.73 5.50 -5.58
C GLU A 46 -26.15 5.94 -5.23
N ARG A 47 -26.29 7.03 -4.45
CA ARG A 47 -27.58 7.61 -4.12
C ARG A 47 -28.35 8.05 -5.36
N LYS A 48 -27.68 8.70 -6.33
CA LYS A 48 -28.29 9.11 -7.61
C LYS A 48 -28.75 7.93 -8.46
N ASN A 49 -28.08 6.79 -8.37
CA ASN A 49 -28.42 5.60 -9.14
C ASN A 49 -29.50 4.73 -8.45
N ASN A 50 -30.21 5.25 -7.42
CA ASN A 50 -31.15 4.51 -6.58
C ASN A 50 -30.60 3.19 -6.02
N ARG A 51 -29.26 3.07 -5.93
CA ARG A 51 -28.60 2.00 -5.20
C ARG A 51 -28.50 2.47 -3.76
N ILE A 52 -29.62 2.45 -3.04
CA ILE A 52 -29.59 2.58 -1.59
C ILE A 52 -28.95 1.29 -1.09
N PRO A 53 -27.71 1.33 -0.58
CA PRO A 53 -27.07 0.12 -0.12
C PRO A 53 -27.81 -0.39 1.12
N GLU A 54 -27.88 -1.71 1.31
CA GLU A 54 -28.39 -2.30 2.56
C GLU A 54 -27.53 -1.95 3.77
N TRP A 55 -26.31 -1.45 3.55
CA TRP A 55 -25.33 -1.11 4.57
C TRP A 55 -25.32 0.40 4.89
N THR A 56 -25.00 0.75 6.14
CA THR A 56 -24.85 2.14 6.58
C THR A 56 -23.64 2.78 5.89
N ASN A 57 -23.67 4.09 5.58
CA ASN A 57 -22.54 4.79 4.91
C ASN A 57 -21.16 4.48 5.53
N GLU A 58 -21.11 4.13 6.82
CA GLU A 58 -19.88 3.76 7.53
C GLU A 58 -19.25 2.45 7.07
N GLU A 59 -20.04 1.50 6.56
CA GLU A 59 -19.57 0.19 6.12
C GLU A 59 -18.98 0.21 4.70
N LYS A 60 -19.15 1.32 3.98
CA LYS A 60 -18.59 1.46 2.64
C LYS A 60 -17.07 1.34 2.66
N ALA A 61 -16.57 0.29 2.01
CA ALA A 61 -15.15 0.14 1.74
C ALA A 61 -14.77 0.76 0.38
N MET A 62 -13.58 1.33 0.31
CA MET A 62 -12.96 1.87 -0.89
C MET A 62 -11.57 1.28 -1.06
N LEU A 63 -11.25 0.83 -2.26
CA LEU A 63 -9.88 0.50 -2.65
C LEU A 63 -9.19 1.79 -3.11
N TYR A 64 -8.15 2.19 -2.40
CA TYR A 64 -7.27 3.29 -2.78
C TYR A 64 -5.96 2.73 -3.32
N MET A 65 -5.55 3.27 -4.46
CA MET A 65 -4.26 3.01 -5.09
C MET A 65 -3.80 4.25 -5.86
N PRO A 66 -2.50 4.53 -5.90
CA PRO A 66 -1.95 5.62 -6.68
C PRO A 66 -1.85 5.24 -8.16
N GLY A 67 -1.71 6.24 -9.02
CA GLY A 67 -1.64 6.05 -10.49
C GLY A 67 -0.21 5.84 -11.03
N ASP A 68 0.80 5.82 -10.16
CA ASP A 68 2.23 5.76 -10.47
C ASP A 68 2.84 4.36 -10.27
N THR A 69 2.01 3.34 -10.13
CA THR A 69 2.42 1.91 -10.05
C THR A 69 2.10 1.18 -11.36
N PRO A 70 2.90 1.38 -12.44
CA PRO A 70 2.57 0.88 -13.78
C PRO A 70 2.62 -0.65 -13.90
N LEU A 71 3.25 -1.30 -12.94
CA LEU A 71 3.43 -2.75 -12.91
C LEU A 71 2.26 -3.48 -12.26
N ILE A 72 1.36 -2.80 -11.54
CA ILE A 72 0.22 -3.44 -10.90
C ILE A 72 -0.63 -4.21 -11.91
N THR A 73 -1.21 -5.33 -11.47
CA THR A 73 -2.03 -6.22 -12.31
C THR A 73 -3.41 -6.44 -11.71
N PRO A 74 -4.45 -6.75 -12.52
CA PRO A 74 -5.75 -7.16 -12.00
C PRO A 74 -5.65 -8.36 -11.05
N GLN A 75 -4.78 -9.32 -11.36
CA GLN A 75 -4.60 -10.52 -10.55
C GLN A 75 -4.01 -10.22 -9.16
N GLU A 76 -3.12 -9.23 -9.06
CA GLU A 76 -2.60 -8.75 -7.76
C GLU A 76 -3.68 -8.03 -6.96
N ILE A 77 -4.55 -7.26 -7.62
CA ILE A 77 -5.70 -6.63 -6.96
C ILE A 77 -6.66 -7.71 -6.45
N ASP A 78 -6.97 -8.71 -7.27
CA ASP A 78 -7.83 -9.84 -6.89
C ASP A 78 -7.23 -10.62 -5.71
N GLU A 79 -5.93 -10.95 -5.77
CA GLU A 79 -5.19 -11.63 -4.69
C GLU A 79 -5.28 -10.85 -3.37
N PHE A 80 -5.12 -9.52 -3.41
CA PHE A 80 -5.23 -8.67 -2.24
C PHE A 80 -6.67 -8.66 -1.70
N LEU A 81 -7.67 -8.49 -2.57
CA LEU A 81 -9.08 -8.40 -2.18
C LEU A 81 -9.61 -9.74 -1.62
N GLU A 82 -9.18 -10.88 -2.16
CA GLU A 82 -9.55 -12.22 -1.67
C GLU A 82 -9.14 -12.44 -0.20
N GLN A 83 -8.09 -11.78 0.26
CA GLN A 83 -7.60 -11.86 1.64
C GLN A 83 -8.24 -10.80 2.57
N CYS A 84 -9.04 -9.87 2.01
CA CYS A 84 -9.66 -8.80 2.77
C CYS A 84 -11.07 -9.17 3.24
N ASP A 85 -11.20 -9.62 4.49
CA ASP A 85 -12.51 -9.86 5.09
C ASP A 85 -13.13 -8.55 5.62
N LEU A 86 -13.99 -7.94 4.80
CA LEU A 86 -14.68 -6.69 5.12
C LEU A 86 -15.67 -6.82 6.30
N ASN A 87 -16.06 -8.02 6.73
CA ASN A 87 -16.92 -8.17 7.91
C ASN A 87 -16.12 -7.94 9.20
N PHE A 88 -14.85 -8.34 9.21
CA PHE A 88 -14.00 -8.31 10.40
C PHE A 88 -12.92 -7.22 10.38
N ILE A 89 -12.59 -6.68 9.21
CA ILE A 89 -11.53 -5.69 9.01
C ILE A 89 -12.10 -4.38 8.45
N ASP A 90 -11.65 -3.26 9.00
CA ASP A 90 -12.01 -1.90 8.56
C ASP A 90 -10.92 -1.29 7.68
N TYR A 91 -9.68 -1.73 7.83
CA TYR A 91 -8.55 -1.27 7.06
C TYR A 91 -7.56 -2.42 6.82
N SER A 92 -7.48 -2.87 5.57
CA SER A 92 -6.44 -3.76 5.06
C SER A 92 -5.34 -2.97 4.36
N LEU A 93 -4.09 -3.22 4.74
CA LEU A 93 -2.90 -2.63 4.15
C LEU A 93 -2.06 -3.69 3.44
N GLY A 94 -1.81 -3.51 2.14
CA GLY A 94 -1.01 -4.45 1.37
C GLY A 94 0.49 -4.33 1.65
N MET A 95 1.19 -5.47 1.65
CA MET A 95 2.63 -5.59 1.85
C MET A 95 3.21 -6.60 0.88
N SER A 96 4.42 -6.31 0.39
CA SER A 96 5.21 -7.25 -0.41
C SER A 96 6.49 -7.62 0.34
N THR A 97 6.93 -8.86 0.18
CA THR A 97 8.17 -9.35 0.80
C THR A 97 9.40 -8.86 0.05
N GLU A 98 10.56 -8.84 0.72
CA GLU A 98 11.84 -8.62 0.03
C GLU A 98 12.07 -9.68 -1.04
N GLU A 99 11.80 -10.93 -0.71
CA GLU A 99 12.02 -12.08 -1.58
C GLU A 99 11.27 -11.93 -2.91
N GLY A 100 10.00 -11.48 -2.87
CA GLY A 100 9.22 -11.18 -4.07
C GLY A 100 9.72 -9.97 -4.87
N LEU A 101 10.44 -9.05 -4.22
CA LEU A 101 10.96 -7.82 -4.82
C LEU A 101 12.42 -7.93 -5.33
N MET A 102 13.17 -8.94 -4.89
CA MET A 102 14.55 -9.18 -5.34
C MET A 102 14.74 -9.17 -6.87
N PRO A 103 13.85 -9.74 -7.70
CA PRO A 103 13.97 -9.71 -9.16
C PRO A 103 13.97 -8.31 -9.79
N PHE A 104 13.54 -7.29 -9.04
CA PHE A 104 13.45 -5.90 -9.50
C PHE A 104 14.63 -5.05 -9.05
N TYR A 105 15.55 -5.62 -8.27
CA TYR A 105 16.71 -4.91 -7.75
C TYR A 105 17.78 -4.67 -8.81
N PRO A 106 18.60 -3.62 -8.65
CA PRO A 106 19.74 -3.40 -9.52
C PRO A 106 20.75 -4.53 -9.39
N THR A 107 21.30 -4.98 -10.52
CA THR A 107 22.46 -5.88 -10.58
C THR A 107 23.69 -5.11 -11.04
N ARG A 108 24.83 -5.79 -11.24
CA ARG A 108 26.01 -5.15 -11.85
C ARG A 108 25.78 -4.72 -13.30
N GLU A 109 24.89 -5.42 -13.99
CA GLU A 109 24.66 -5.28 -15.44
C GLU A 109 23.38 -4.51 -15.74
N GLU A 110 22.38 -4.60 -14.87
CA GLU A 110 21.04 -4.09 -15.13
C GLU A 110 20.61 -3.05 -14.09
N ARG A 111 19.91 -2.02 -14.56
CA ARG A 111 19.22 -1.07 -13.69
C ARG A 111 18.06 -1.77 -12.97
N GLY A 112 17.83 -1.37 -11.73
CA GLY A 112 16.69 -1.81 -10.93
C GLY A 112 16.40 -0.84 -9.80
N ILE A 113 15.34 -1.12 -9.05
CA ILE A 113 14.83 -0.27 -7.99
C ILE A 113 14.96 -1.02 -6.67
N LYS A 114 15.84 -0.54 -5.78
CA LYS A 114 15.98 -1.10 -4.43
C LYS A 114 15.10 -0.33 -3.46
N MET A 115 14.20 -1.04 -2.79
CA MET A 115 13.24 -0.47 -1.86
C MET A 115 13.78 -0.38 -0.43
N ALA A 116 13.12 0.45 0.39
CA ALA A 116 13.31 0.46 1.83
C ALA A 116 12.33 -0.50 2.50
N TYR A 117 12.85 -1.36 3.39
CA TYR A 117 12.09 -2.37 4.09
C TYR A 117 11.94 -2.03 5.57
N PHE A 118 10.83 -2.45 6.16
CA PHE A 118 10.75 -2.65 7.59
C PHE A 118 10.94 -4.12 7.92
N TYR A 119 11.51 -4.36 9.09
CA TYR A 119 12.01 -5.66 9.47
C TYR A 119 11.16 -6.22 10.60
N VAL A 120 10.65 -7.44 10.41
CA VAL A 120 9.88 -8.18 11.41
C VAL A 120 10.45 -9.58 11.56
N LYS A 121 9.90 -10.35 12.50
CA LYS A 121 10.34 -11.70 12.80
C LYS A 121 10.23 -12.59 11.56
N GLY A 122 11.39 -12.94 11.00
CA GLY A 122 11.52 -13.88 9.89
C GLY A 122 11.30 -13.32 8.49
N LYS A 123 10.87 -12.06 8.33
CA LYS A 123 10.58 -11.45 7.02
C LYS A 123 10.96 -9.98 6.97
N LYS A 124 11.19 -9.49 5.74
CA LYS A 124 11.28 -8.06 5.44
C LYS A 124 10.09 -7.68 4.58
N TYR A 125 9.45 -6.58 4.91
CA TYR A 125 8.27 -6.10 4.18
C TYR A 125 8.48 -4.69 3.65
N ARG A 126 7.91 -4.47 2.48
CA ARG A 126 7.68 -3.16 1.88
C ARG A 126 6.18 -2.95 1.82
N GLN A 127 5.72 -1.81 2.33
CA GLN A 127 4.35 -1.38 2.09
C GLN A 127 4.12 -1.25 0.59
N ASN A 128 3.17 -2.02 0.07
CA ASN A 128 2.70 -1.84 -1.29
C ASN A 128 1.63 -0.75 -1.32
N ASN A 129 1.20 -0.36 -2.51
CA ASN A 129 0.31 0.78 -2.66
C ASN A 129 -1.19 0.40 -2.71
N LEU A 130 -1.56 -0.78 -2.20
CA LEU A 130 -2.95 -1.23 -2.07
C LEU A 130 -3.48 -0.99 -0.66
N HIS A 131 -4.62 -0.28 -0.60
CA HIS A 131 -5.29 0.07 0.64
C HIS A 131 -6.80 -0.16 0.50
N LEU A 132 -7.37 -1.11 1.25
CA LEU A 132 -8.82 -1.27 1.34
C LEU A 132 -9.30 -0.71 2.68
N ILE A 133 -10.08 0.36 2.63
CA ILE A 133 -10.41 1.17 3.80
C ILE A 133 -11.91 1.43 3.87
N LYS A 134 -12.49 1.33 5.07
CA LYS A 134 -13.78 1.93 5.45
C LYS A 134 -13.54 3.32 6.08
N PRO A 135 -13.61 4.43 5.31
CA PRO A 135 -13.05 5.70 5.76
C PRO A 135 -13.70 6.25 7.03
N LEU A 136 -15.00 6.02 7.20
CA LEU A 136 -15.75 6.51 8.37
C LEU A 136 -15.56 5.66 9.63
N LYS A 137 -15.04 4.42 9.54
CA LYS A 137 -14.71 3.59 10.71
C LYS A 137 -13.39 3.94 11.36
N ILE A 138 -12.58 4.80 10.72
CA ILE A 138 -11.30 5.22 11.27
C ILE A 138 -11.52 6.39 12.25
N LYS A 139 -11.38 6.10 13.54
CA LYS A 139 -11.54 7.10 14.61
C LYS A 139 -10.52 8.22 14.49
N ASN A 140 -9.24 7.86 14.35
CA ASN A 140 -8.12 8.81 14.35
C ASN A 140 -7.68 9.21 12.93
N ARG A 141 -8.64 9.39 12.01
CA ARG A 141 -8.39 9.64 10.57
C ARG A 141 -7.46 10.83 10.28
N HIS A 142 -7.52 11.89 11.09
CA HIS A 142 -6.64 13.06 10.96
C HIS A 142 -5.15 12.73 11.23
N SER A 143 -4.87 11.64 11.94
CA SER A 143 -3.50 11.15 12.16
C SER A 143 -2.93 10.40 10.96
N ILE A 144 -3.76 9.95 10.01
CA ILE A 144 -3.30 9.27 8.78
C ILE A 144 -2.46 10.22 7.93
N GLN A 145 -2.93 11.45 7.71
CA GLN A 145 -2.18 12.42 6.91
C GLN A 145 -0.79 12.66 7.50
N ARG A 146 -0.71 12.81 8.82
CA ARG A 146 0.56 13.00 9.53
C ARG A 146 1.49 11.80 9.32
N LEU A 147 0.98 10.57 9.40
CA LEU A 147 1.77 9.36 9.13
C LEU A 147 2.34 9.34 7.70
N TYR A 148 1.54 9.75 6.70
CA TYR A 148 2.00 9.86 5.30
C TYR A 148 3.04 10.96 5.11
N ASP A 149 2.87 12.13 5.73
CA ASP A 149 3.84 13.23 5.66
C ASP A 149 5.23 12.79 6.18
N TYR A 150 5.24 11.91 7.19
CA TYR A 150 6.47 11.36 7.74
C TYR A 150 7.08 10.22 6.91
N ARG A 151 6.30 9.51 6.07
CA ARG A 151 6.80 8.43 5.17
C ARG A 151 7.79 8.96 4.13
N TYR A 152 7.56 10.17 3.61
CA TYR A 152 8.34 10.74 2.50
C TYR A 152 9.54 11.59 2.93
N GLN A 153 9.53 12.14 4.15
CA GLN A 153 10.57 13.10 4.57
C GLN A 153 11.69 12.40 5.35
N LYS A 154 12.83 12.22 4.68
CA LYS A 154 14.05 11.49 5.13
C LYS A 154 14.79 12.11 6.33
N GLN A 155 14.18 12.98 7.12
CA GLN A 155 14.84 13.78 8.15
C GLN A 155 14.59 13.28 9.59
N PHE A 156 15.66 13.22 10.40
CA PHE A 156 15.64 12.80 11.80
C PHE A 156 14.69 13.62 12.70
N ILE A 157 14.45 14.89 12.37
CA ILE A 157 13.49 15.77 13.07
C ILE A 157 12.06 15.23 12.98
N TYR A 158 11.70 14.57 11.88
CA TYR A 158 10.36 14.05 11.67
C TYR A 158 10.14 12.69 12.33
N PHE A 159 11.21 11.91 12.52
CA PHE A 159 11.20 10.78 13.46
C PHE A 159 10.86 11.24 14.88
N LEU A 160 11.47 12.33 15.37
CA LEU A 160 11.14 12.89 16.70
C LEU A 160 9.70 13.43 16.77
N LYS A 161 9.21 14.07 15.70
CA LYS A 161 7.80 14.51 15.61
C LYS A 161 6.83 13.34 15.64
N LEU A 162 7.11 12.27 14.88
CA LEU A 162 6.27 11.07 14.86
C LEU A 162 6.31 10.33 16.21
N LEU A 163 7.47 10.26 16.86
CA LEU A 163 7.60 9.76 18.24
C LEU A 163 6.73 10.57 19.22
N LEU A 164 6.75 11.90 19.10
CA LEU A 164 5.92 12.79 19.91
C LEU A 164 4.42 12.61 19.63
N GLU A 165 4.04 12.34 18.38
CA GLU A 165 2.65 12.02 18.02
C GLU A 165 2.19 10.68 18.58
N PHE A 166 3.05 9.65 18.54
CA PHE A 166 2.78 8.37 19.21
C PHE A 166 2.59 8.56 20.72
N TYR A 167 3.44 9.39 21.34
CA TYR A 167 3.32 9.74 22.75
C TYR A 167 2.00 10.49 23.04
N ARG A 168 1.65 11.49 22.23
CA ARG A 168 0.41 12.28 22.35
C ARG A 168 -0.85 11.46 22.10
N ALA A 169 -0.79 10.49 21.18
CA ALA A 169 -1.88 9.57 20.90
C ALA A 169 -2.05 8.49 21.99
N HIS A 170 -1.34 8.60 23.11
CA HIS A 170 -1.33 7.64 24.22
C HIS A 170 -1.08 6.20 23.74
N VAL A 171 -0.26 6.04 22.70
CA VAL A 171 0.16 4.71 22.25
C VAL A 171 0.90 4.04 23.41
N GLN A 172 0.57 2.77 23.66
CA GLN A 172 1.18 1.99 24.73
C GLN A 172 2.70 2.03 24.62
N ARG A 173 3.42 1.97 25.76
CA ARG A 173 4.90 2.00 25.79
C ARG A 173 5.54 0.97 24.85
N ARG A 174 4.89 -0.18 24.64
CA ARG A 174 5.29 -1.19 23.66
C ARG A 174 5.27 -0.68 22.21
N GLY A 175 4.27 0.12 21.83
CA GLY A 175 4.20 0.71 20.50
C GLY A 175 5.28 1.74 20.26
N ILE A 176 5.65 2.53 21.28
CA ILE A 176 6.82 3.42 21.21
C ILE A 176 8.10 2.60 21.04
N TYR A 177 8.26 1.52 21.81
CA TYR A 177 9.41 0.61 21.68
C TYR A 177 9.52 -0.02 20.28
N TYR A 178 8.43 -0.53 19.71
CA TYR A 178 8.42 -1.08 18.35
C TYR A 178 8.75 0.00 17.32
N PHE A 179 8.19 1.20 17.47
CA PHE A 179 8.53 2.33 16.61
C PHE A 179 10.03 2.63 16.60
N LEU A 180 10.67 2.68 17.78
CA LEU A 180 12.11 2.91 17.90
C LEU A 180 12.92 1.81 17.22
N ILE A 181 12.57 0.54 17.42
CA ILE A 181 13.26 -0.60 16.80
C ILE A 181 13.12 -0.60 15.27
N LEU A 182 11.94 -0.32 14.74
CA LEU A 182 11.74 -0.24 13.29
C LEU A 182 12.63 0.84 12.66
N HIS A 183 12.71 2.01 13.29
CA HIS A 183 13.55 3.11 12.82
C HIS A 183 15.03 2.83 12.99
N TRP A 184 15.41 2.13 14.07
CA TRP A 184 16.79 1.67 14.26
C TRP A 184 17.22 0.68 13.17
N ASN A 185 16.36 -0.29 12.83
CA ASN A 185 16.63 -1.23 11.73
C ASN A 185 16.74 -0.51 10.38
N LEU A 186 15.86 0.46 10.12
CA LEU A 186 15.91 1.27 8.91
C LEU A 186 17.19 2.11 8.83
N PHE A 187 17.64 2.68 9.96
CA PHE A 187 18.88 3.41 10.06
C PHE A 187 20.10 2.52 9.75
N LEU A 188 20.18 1.35 10.38
CA LEU A 188 21.24 0.36 10.11
C LEU A 188 21.26 -0.09 8.64
N SER A 189 20.08 -0.33 8.06
CA SER A 189 19.93 -0.68 6.65
C SER A 189 20.49 0.40 5.72
N ARG A 190 20.17 1.68 5.98
CA ARG A 190 20.68 2.82 5.21
C ARG A 190 22.20 2.96 5.29
N MET A 191 22.82 2.54 6.39
CA MET A 191 24.28 2.52 6.54
C MET A 191 24.96 1.29 5.90
N GLY A 192 24.19 0.37 5.30
CA GLY A 192 24.71 -0.90 4.79
C GLY A 192 25.04 -1.93 5.88
N LEU A 193 24.66 -1.66 7.13
CA LEU A 193 24.91 -2.53 8.29
C LEU A 193 23.75 -3.50 8.52
N GLU A 194 23.16 -4.03 7.44
CA GLU A 194 22.02 -4.96 7.51
C GLU A 194 22.34 -6.21 8.34
N ILE A 195 23.61 -6.61 8.41
CA ILE A 195 24.11 -7.76 9.19
C ILE A 195 23.84 -7.58 10.70
N LEU A 196 23.72 -6.34 11.20
CA LEU A 196 23.48 -6.04 12.62
C LEU A 196 22.01 -6.03 13.01
N THR A 197 21.11 -6.04 12.02
CA THR A 197 19.66 -6.01 12.29
C THR A 197 19.05 -7.33 12.82
N PRO A 198 19.55 -8.56 12.54
CA PRO A 198 18.88 -9.82 12.93
C PRO A 198 18.45 -9.97 14.39
N PRO A 199 19.23 -9.53 15.41
CA PRO A 199 18.78 -9.57 16.80
C PRO A 199 17.51 -8.74 17.04
N PHE A 200 17.44 -7.55 16.42
CA PHE A 200 16.32 -6.63 16.53
C PHE A 200 15.11 -7.08 15.70
N ARG A 201 15.31 -7.78 14.57
CA ARG A 201 14.20 -8.31 13.74
C ARG A 201 13.35 -9.32 14.50
N LYS A 202 13.95 -10.10 15.40
CA LYS A 202 13.23 -11.14 16.18
C LYS A 202 12.29 -10.55 17.25
N MET A 203 12.38 -9.25 17.52
CA MET A 203 11.67 -8.59 18.62
C MET A 203 10.29 -8.04 18.23
N ILE A 204 9.92 -8.06 16.95
CA ILE A 204 8.66 -7.50 16.44
C ILE A 204 8.00 -8.52 15.51
N SER A 205 6.77 -8.94 15.80
CA SER A 205 5.95 -9.72 14.86
C SER A 205 5.03 -8.84 14.00
N VAL A 206 4.39 -9.42 12.98
CA VAL A 206 3.38 -8.68 12.19
C VAL A 206 2.16 -8.35 13.06
N GLU A 207 1.77 -9.27 13.94
CA GLU A 207 0.65 -9.11 14.87
C GLU A 207 0.89 -7.98 15.87
N ASP A 208 2.14 -7.81 16.32
CA ASP A 208 2.55 -6.67 17.14
C ASP A 208 2.31 -5.33 16.41
N LEU A 209 2.71 -5.25 15.14
CA LEU A 209 2.50 -4.06 14.31
C LEU A 209 1.01 -3.79 14.07
N GLU A 210 0.23 -4.83 13.75
CA GLU A 210 -1.21 -4.72 13.60
C GLU A 210 -1.88 -4.21 14.88
N GLY A 211 -1.44 -4.68 16.05
CA GLY A 211 -1.94 -4.22 17.35
C GLY A 211 -1.65 -2.73 17.61
N VAL A 212 -0.44 -2.27 17.29
CA VAL A 212 -0.08 -0.85 17.39
C VAL A 212 -0.91 0.01 16.43
N LEU A 213 -1.04 -0.40 15.17
CA LEU A 213 -1.79 0.34 14.16
C LEU A 213 -3.29 0.36 14.45
N ARG A 214 -3.85 -0.74 14.95
CA ARG A 214 -5.25 -0.82 15.42
C ARG A 214 -5.53 0.19 16.53
N ASN A 215 -4.65 0.27 17.52
CA ASN A 215 -4.79 1.23 18.62
C ASN A 215 -4.60 2.67 18.14
N PHE A 216 -3.60 2.91 17.27
CA PHE A 216 -3.29 4.24 16.76
C PHE A 216 -4.38 4.79 15.85
N LEU A 217 -4.93 3.98 14.94
CA LEU A 217 -5.99 4.38 14.01
C LEU A 217 -7.39 4.30 14.63
N GLY A 218 -7.55 3.45 15.66
CA GLY A 218 -8.81 3.20 16.34
C GLY A 218 -9.80 2.39 15.50
N CYS A 219 -9.32 1.52 14.61
CA CYS A 219 -10.12 0.68 13.71
C CYS A 219 -9.55 -0.75 13.63
N ARG A 220 -10.33 -1.72 13.15
CA ARG A 220 -9.85 -3.10 12.95
C ARG A 220 -8.90 -3.13 11.75
N PHE A 221 -7.62 -3.27 12.04
CA PHE A 221 -6.54 -3.15 11.06
C PHE A 221 -5.86 -4.50 10.79
N LYS A 222 -5.54 -4.77 9.53
CA LYS A 222 -4.85 -5.99 9.07
C LYS A 222 -3.78 -5.66 8.02
N ILE A 223 -2.65 -6.34 8.12
CA ILE A 223 -1.63 -6.40 7.06
C ILE A 223 -1.95 -7.60 6.16
N VAL A 224 -1.97 -7.38 4.85
CA VAL A 224 -2.20 -8.41 3.83
C VAL A 224 -0.94 -8.55 2.99
N GLU A 225 -0.34 -9.73 3.01
CA GLU A 225 0.82 -10.06 2.18
C GLU A 225 0.36 -10.43 0.76
N THR A 226 0.97 -9.83 -0.26
CA THR A 226 0.78 -10.20 -1.66
C THR A 226 2.03 -10.87 -2.20
N GLU A 227 1.84 -11.97 -2.91
CA GLU A 227 2.89 -12.70 -3.62
C GLU A 227 3.27 -11.97 -4.91
N LEU A 228 2.29 -11.33 -5.55
CA LEU A 228 2.55 -10.42 -6.66
C LEU A 228 3.06 -9.06 -6.12
N PRO A 229 4.18 -8.54 -6.65
CA PRO A 229 4.84 -7.34 -6.09
C PRO A 229 4.63 -6.06 -6.91
N GLY A 230 3.80 -6.07 -7.95
CA GLY A 230 3.63 -4.96 -8.89
C GLY A 230 3.16 -3.66 -8.23
N ALA A 231 2.31 -3.75 -7.21
CA ALA A 231 1.79 -2.64 -6.42
C ALA A 231 2.83 -2.02 -5.50
N ALA A 232 3.96 -2.69 -5.24
CA ALA A 232 5.04 -2.15 -4.42
C ALA A 232 6.05 -1.32 -5.23
N LEU A 233 5.97 -1.35 -6.56
CA LEU A 233 6.90 -0.69 -7.48
C LEU A 233 6.29 0.60 -8.05
N ASP A 234 6.34 1.67 -7.25
CA ASP A 234 5.99 3.04 -7.62
C ASP A 234 7.15 3.80 -8.28
N ILE A 235 6.80 4.83 -9.06
CA ILE A 235 7.75 5.78 -9.64
C ILE A 235 7.82 7.01 -8.73
N ASP A 236 8.81 7.04 -7.83
CA ASP A 236 9.00 8.16 -6.89
C ASP A 236 9.88 9.30 -7.46
N ASN A 237 10.77 8.99 -8.41
CA ASN A 237 11.74 9.96 -8.95
C ASN A 237 12.16 9.64 -10.40
N GLU A 238 12.90 10.56 -11.02
CA GLU A 238 13.35 10.45 -12.42
C GLU A 238 14.18 9.18 -12.69
N ARG A 239 15.01 8.75 -11.73
CA ARG A 239 15.80 7.53 -11.90
C ARG A 239 14.91 6.29 -11.94
N ASP A 240 13.87 6.25 -11.11
CA ASP A 240 12.89 5.15 -11.11
C ASP A 240 12.09 5.17 -12.41
N TYR A 241 11.72 6.35 -12.92
CA TYR A 241 11.04 6.51 -14.20
C TYR A 241 11.86 5.98 -15.37
N GLU A 242 13.14 6.38 -15.47
CA GLU A 242 14.03 5.91 -16.54
C GLU A 242 14.34 4.42 -16.41
N THR A 243 14.49 3.90 -15.18
CA THR A 243 14.66 2.48 -14.95
C THR A 243 13.41 1.70 -15.38
N MET A 244 12.23 2.19 -15.01
CA MET A 244 10.95 1.60 -15.37
C MET A 244 10.79 1.56 -16.90
N LYS A 245 11.07 2.65 -17.62
CA LYS A 245 11.00 2.68 -19.10
C LYS A 245 11.83 1.56 -19.75
N ILE A 246 13.04 1.34 -19.25
CA ILE A 246 13.97 0.34 -19.80
C ILE A 246 13.51 -1.08 -19.43
N ARG A 247 13.11 -1.30 -18.18
CA ARG A 247 12.83 -2.64 -17.64
C ARG A 247 11.37 -3.07 -17.75
N PHE A 248 10.46 -2.17 -18.13
CA PHE A 248 9.02 -2.39 -18.09
C PHE A 248 8.59 -3.70 -18.74
N ARG A 249 9.00 -3.96 -19.99
CA ARG A 249 8.59 -5.18 -20.70
C ARG A 249 9.05 -6.45 -19.98
N PHE A 250 10.32 -6.50 -19.57
CA PHE A 250 10.89 -7.63 -18.84
C PHE A 250 10.18 -7.85 -17.50
N TRP A 251 9.94 -6.79 -16.73
CA TRP A 251 9.23 -6.87 -15.46
C TRP A 251 7.75 -7.24 -15.61
N ARG A 252 7.09 -6.82 -16.69
CA ARG A 252 5.73 -7.26 -17.03
C ARG A 252 5.68 -8.74 -17.41
N GLU A 253 6.64 -9.22 -18.19
CA GLU A 253 6.77 -10.64 -18.54
C GLU A 253 7.02 -11.50 -17.31
N TYR A 254 7.92 -11.07 -16.43
CA TYR A 254 8.18 -11.73 -15.16
C TYR A 254 6.90 -11.84 -14.32
N GLN A 255 6.16 -10.74 -14.13
CA GLN A 255 4.89 -10.79 -13.39
C GLN A 255 3.85 -11.71 -14.04
N ASN A 256 3.74 -11.71 -15.37
CA ASN A 256 2.85 -12.64 -16.07
C ASN A 256 3.24 -14.11 -15.80
N SER A 257 4.55 -14.41 -15.73
CA SER A 257 5.04 -15.76 -15.39
C SER A 257 4.69 -16.16 -13.95
N LEU A 258 4.77 -15.22 -13.00
CA LEU A 258 4.34 -15.43 -11.61
C LEU A 258 2.85 -15.72 -11.56
N ILE A 259 2.03 -14.87 -12.17
CA ILE A 259 0.57 -15.04 -12.26
C ILE A 259 0.22 -16.45 -12.79
N ASN A 260 0.85 -16.87 -13.88
CA ASN A 260 0.60 -18.19 -14.47
C ASN A 260 0.97 -19.34 -13.53
N THR A 261 2.06 -19.19 -12.78
CA THR A 261 2.50 -20.18 -11.78
C THR A 261 1.50 -20.27 -10.62
N LEU A 262 1.06 -19.12 -10.10
CA LEU A 262 0.10 -19.04 -9.00
C LEU A 262 -1.26 -19.61 -9.41
N GLN A 263 -1.74 -19.29 -10.60
CA GLN A 263 -3.00 -19.84 -11.12
C GLN A 263 -2.95 -21.37 -11.26
N LYS A 264 -1.85 -21.92 -11.78
CA LYS A 264 -1.66 -23.38 -11.89
C LYS A 264 -1.67 -24.05 -10.51
N SER A 265 -0.98 -23.46 -9.53
CA SER A 265 -0.94 -24.00 -8.16
C SER A 265 -2.32 -24.01 -7.50
N ARG A 266 -3.11 -22.94 -7.69
CA ARG A 266 -4.49 -22.84 -7.18
C ARG A 266 -5.43 -23.86 -7.81
N VAL A 267 -5.29 -24.13 -9.13
CA VAL A 267 -6.08 -25.17 -9.81
C VAL A 267 -5.71 -26.56 -9.28
N SER A 268 -4.43 -26.87 -9.11
CA SER A 268 -4.00 -28.19 -8.58
C SER A 268 -4.49 -28.46 -7.16
N LEU A 269 -4.56 -27.43 -6.31
CA LEU A 269 -5.07 -27.55 -4.94
C LEU A 269 -6.59 -27.80 -4.91
N ARG A 270 -7.35 -27.22 -5.84
CA ARG A 270 -8.80 -27.43 -5.95
C ARG A 270 -9.17 -28.77 -6.56
N SER A 271 -8.32 -29.36 -7.41
CA SER A 271 -8.54 -30.71 -7.96
C SER A 271 -8.17 -31.86 -7.02
N ALA A 272 -7.51 -31.55 -5.89
CA ALA A 272 -7.08 -32.51 -4.89
C ALA A 272 -7.99 -32.54 -3.63
N GLN A 273 -9.04 -31.72 -3.61
CA GLN A 273 -10.12 -31.69 -2.60
C GLN A 273 -11.37 -32.35 -3.18
#